data_AF-A0A498QZY4-F1
#
_entry.id   AF-A0A498QZY4-F1
#
_cell.length_a   1.000
_cell.length_b   1.000
_cell.length_c   1.000
_cell.angle_alpha   90.00
_cell.angle_beta   90.00
_cell.angle_gamma   90.00
#
_symmetry.space_group_name_H-M   'P 1'
#
loop_
_entity.id
_entity.type
_entity.pdbx_description
1 polymer ?
#
loop_
_entity_poly.entity_id
_entity_poly.type
_entity_poly.pdbx_seq_one_letter_code
_entity_poly.pdbx_strand_id
1 'polypeptide(L)'
;MRANTFREPHTLPAVMLSSQTRFALRRVPLGVWFSVVLLIAALAMPIKQRCGTPSRSCASTMDANGNVHYYYEVEPLGVFLLEMITGTNIRWYYTSGEEIS
;
A
#
# COMPACT_ATOMS: atom_id res chain seq x y z
N MET A 1 73.78 -25.24 36.49
CA MET A 1 73.40 -25.79 35.18
C MET A 1 72.08 -25.15 34.75
N ARG A 2 72.04 -24.60 33.54
CA ARG A 2 71.08 -23.60 33.08
C ARG A 2 70.14 -24.23 32.05
N ALA A 3 68.86 -23.87 32.18
CA ALA A 3 67.80 -23.82 31.18
C ALA A 3 67.44 -25.10 30.39
N ASN A 4 66.19 -25.54 30.54
CA ASN A 4 65.41 -26.00 29.40
C ASN A 4 64.09 -25.21 29.40
N THR A 5 64.03 -24.25 28.47
CA THR A 5 62.86 -23.43 28.15
C THR A 5 61.82 -24.30 27.45
N PHE A 6 60.70 -24.52 28.12
CA PHE A 6 59.49 -25.09 27.53
C PHE A 6 58.96 -24.11 26.47
N ARG A 7 58.86 -24.58 25.22
CA ARG A 7 58.45 -23.80 24.06
C ARG A 7 56.97 -24.07 23.81
N GLU A 8 56.10 -23.13 24.18
CA GLU A 8 54.68 -23.18 23.81
C GLU A 8 54.51 -22.88 22.31
N PRO A 9 53.73 -23.68 21.57
CA PRO A 9 53.39 -23.39 20.19
C PRO A 9 52.40 -22.22 20.13
N HIS A 10 52.77 -21.23 19.33
CA HIS A 10 51.98 -20.05 18.98
C HIS A 10 50.52 -20.43 18.65
N THR A 11 49.62 -20.14 19.59
CA THR A 11 48.18 -20.13 19.36
C THR A 11 47.85 -18.93 18.47
N LEU A 12 47.52 -19.23 17.23
CA LEU A 12 46.93 -18.30 16.26
C LEU A 12 45.78 -17.52 16.92
N PRO A 13 45.66 -16.20 16.71
CA PRO A 13 44.48 -15.49 17.14
C PRO A 13 43.30 -16.07 16.37
N ALA A 14 42.39 -16.73 17.08
CA ALA A 14 41.07 -17.03 16.57
C ALA A 14 40.45 -15.69 16.17
N VAL A 15 40.39 -15.43 14.87
CA VAL A 15 39.62 -14.35 14.29
C VAL A 15 38.16 -14.67 14.60
N MET A 16 37.67 -14.19 15.74
CA MET A 16 36.25 -14.11 16.02
C MET A 16 35.68 -13.06 15.07
N LEU A 17 35.37 -13.49 13.84
CA LEU A 17 34.51 -12.73 12.96
C LEU A 17 33.09 -12.84 13.53
N SER A 18 32.81 -11.98 14.51
CA SER A 18 31.48 -11.72 15.04
C SER A 18 30.63 -11.10 13.92
N SER A 19 30.15 -11.95 13.01
CA SER A 19 29.01 -11.67 12.16
C SER A 19 27.76 -11.69 13.04
N GLN A 20 27.60 -10.68 13.88
CA GLN A 20 26.31 -10.33 14.47
C GLN A 20 25.69 -9.23 13.63
N THR A 21 25.32 -9.57 12.40
CA THR A 21 24.20 -8.93 11.72
C THR A 21 22.90 -9.40 12.36
N ARG A 22 22.71 -9.06 13.64
CA ARG A 22 21.36 -8.97 14.18
C ARG A 22 20.74 -7.78 13.47
N PHE A 23 20.11 -8.04 12.31
CA PHE A 23 18.92 -7.30 11.96
C PHE A 23 18.02 -7.43 13.18
N ALA A 24 18.06 -6.40 14.03
CA ALA A 24 17.16 -6.28 15.15
C ALA A 24 15.78 -6.22 14.51
N LEU A 25 15.14 -7.38 14.39
CA LEU A 25 13.77 -7.51 13.97
C LEU A 25 12.97 -6.86 15.09
N ARG A 26 12.86 -5.53 15.02
CA ARG A 26 12.07 -4.72 15.94
C ARG A 26 10.70 -5.35 15.88
N ARG A 27 10.30 -6.06 16.94
CA ARG A 27 8.97 -6.66 17.03
C ARG A 27 8.00 -5.50 16.91
N VAL A 28 7.47 -5.29 15.70
CA VAL A 28 6.43 -4.31 15.47
C VAL A 28 5.26 -4.78 16.32
N PRO A 29 4.75 -3.93 17.23
CA PRO A 29 3.67 -4.36 18.11
C PRO A 29 2.47 -4.76 17.24
N LEU A 30 1.77 -5.83 17.64
CA LEU A 30 0.59 -6.35 16.93
C LEU A 30 -0.43 -5.26 16.61
N GLY A 31 -0.56 -4.25 17.47
CA GLY A 31 -1.42 -3.09 17.24
C GLY A 31 -1.06 -2.31 15.97
N VAL A 32 0.23 -2.12 15.66
CA VAL A 32 0.65 -1.42 14.43
C VAL A 32 0.26 -2.21 13.19
N TRP A 33 0.43 -3.55 13.22
CA TRP A 33 -0.03 -4.40 12.12
C TRP A 33 -1.53 -4.32 11.93
N PHE A 34 -2.28 -4.40 13.02
CA PHE A 34 -3.74 -4.30 12.98
C PHE A 34 -4.21 -2.96 12.41
N SER A 35 -3.60 -1.86 12.85
CA SER A 35 -3.88 -0.52 12.33
C SER A 35 -3.62 -0.40 10.84
N VAL A 36 -2.51 -0.95 10.34
CA VAL A 36 -2.18 -0.93 8.91
C VAL A 36 -3.20 -1.73 8.12
N VAL A 37 -3.58 -2.91 8.58
CA VAL A 37 -4.59 -3.74 7.91
C VAL A 37 -5.95 -3.04 7.84
N LEU A 38 -6.38 -2.42 8.95
CA LEU A 38 -7.63 -1.66 8.98
C LEU A 38 -7.60 -0.46 8.03
N LEU A 39 -6.47 0.25 7.96
CA LEU A 39 -6.31 1.38 7.05
C LEU A 39 -6.42 0.93 5.59
N ILE A 40 -5.73 -0.16 5.22
CA ILE A 40 -5.80 -0.72 3.87
C ILE A 40 -7.23 -1.16 3.54
N ALA A 41 -7.91 -1.82 4.48
CA ALA A 41 -9.30 -2.24 4.30
C ALA A 41 -10.24 -1.05 4.08
N ALA A 42 -10.07 0.04 4.84
CA ALA A 42 -10.83 1.28 4.67
C ALA A 42 -10.58 1.92 3.29
N LEU A 43 -9.33 1.97 2.84
CA LEU A 43 -8.96 2.52 1.53
C LEU A 43 -9.46 1.65 0.36
N ALA A 44 -9.63 0.35 0.58
CA ALA A 44 -10.20 -0.58 -0.39
C ALA A 44 -11.73 -0.59 -0.41
N MET A 45 -12.40 0.14 0.49
CA MET A 45 -13.87 0.20 0.50
C MET A 45 -14.38 0.77 -0.83
N PRO A 46 -15.37 0.12 -1.45
CA PRO A 46 -15.93 0.59 -2.71
C PRO A 46 -16.79 1.84 -2.47
N ILE A 47 -16.50 2.91 -3.19
CA ILE A 47 -17.33 4.10 -3.24
C ILE A 47 -17.99 4.21 -4.62
N LYS A 48 -19.29 4.51 -4.66
CA LYS A 48 -19.99 4.80 -5.91
C LYS A 48 -19.86 6.27 -6.23
N GLN A 49 -19.30 6.58 -7.38
CA GLN A 49 -19.10 7.94 -7.87
C GLN A 49 -19.95 8.15 -9.10
N ARG A 50 -20.89 9.09 -9.04
CA ARG A 50 -21.60 9.57 -10.23
C ARG A 50 -20.67 10.51 -10.98
N CYS A 51 -20.40 10.20 -12.24
CA CYS A 51 -19.44 10.91 -13.09
C CYS A 51 -18.01 10.73 -12.52
N GLY A 52 -17.23 9.78 -13.05
CA GLY A 52 -15.91 9.32 -12.55
C GLY A 52 -14.75 10.32 -12.57
N THR A 53 -14.97 11.55 -12.11
CA THR A 53 -13.98 12.44 -11.49
C THR A 53 -14.71 13.60 -10.81
N PRO A 54 -14.16 14.18 -9.72
CA PRO A 54 -14.53 15.54 -9.32
C PRO A 54 -14.31 16.48 -10.51
N SER A 55 -15.28 17.35 -10.78
CA SER A 55 -15.28 18.40 -11.84
C SER A 55 -15.75 18.04 -13.25
N ARG A 56 -16.28 16.82 -13.51
CA ARG A 56 -17.04 16.55 -14.75
C ARG A 56 -18.52 16.28 -14.50
N SER A 57 -19.37 17.06 -15.14
CA SER A 57 -20.80 16.76 -15.29
C SER A 57 -20.97 15.70 -16.39
N CYS A 58 -21.20 14.44 -16.03
CA CYS A 58 -21.51 13.37 -16.98
C CYS A 58 -23.01 13.03 -16.92
N ALA A 59 -23.80 13.76 -17.68
CA ALA A 59 -25.10 13.28 -18.15
C ALA A 59 -24.90 12.73 -19.57
N SER A 60 -25.33 11.50 -19.82
CA SER A 60 -25.51 11.02 -21.20
C SER A 60 -26.63 11.80 -21.85
N THR A 61 -26.70 11.77 -23.19
CA THR A 61 -27.82 12.36 -23.92
C THR A 61 -29.16 11.83 -23.38
N MET A 62 -30.19 12.69 -23.34
CA MET A 62 -31.54 12.25 -23.01
C MET A 62 -31.99 11.17 -24.00
N ASP A 63 -32.60 10.11 -23.49
CA ASP A 63 -33.17 9.08 -24.34
C ASP A 63 -34.48 9.54 -25.00
N ALA A 64 -35.03 8.73 -25.91
CA ALA A 64 -36.28 9.02 -26.60
C ALA A 64 -37.52 9.08 -25.66
N ASN A 65 -37.35 8.61 -24.42
CA ASN A 65 -38.37 8.60 -23.38
C ASN A 65 -38.22 9.79 -22.41
N GLY A 66 -37.19 10.63 -22.59
CA GLY A 66 -36.92 11.80 -21.76
C GLY A 66 -36.13 11.51 -20.48
N ASN A 67 -35.59 10.30 -20.31
CA ASN A 67 -34.77 9.97 -19.14
C ASN A 67 -33.32 10.40 -19.36
N VAL A 68 -32.68 10.81 -18.27
CA VAL A 68 -31.25 11.14 -18.25
C VAL A 68 -30.48 9.95 -17.72
N HIS A 69 -29.54 9.47 -18.53
CA HIS A 69 -28.65 8.38 -18.14
C HIS A 69 -27.40 8.98 -17.50
N TYR A 70 -27.04 8.52 -16.31
CA TYR A 70 -25.85 8.95 -15.58
C TYR A 70 -24.82 7.82 -15.58
N TYR A 71 -23.61 8.12 -16.03
CA TYR A 71 -22.51 7.17 -15.93
C TYR A 71 -21.94 7.18 -14.51
N TYR A 72 -21.79 6.00 -13.91
CA TYR A 72 -21.21 5.82 -12.59
C TYR A 72 -20.02 4.86 -12.63
N GLU A 73 -19.07 5.10 -11.74
CA GLU A 73 -17.93 4.20 -11.49
C GLU A 73 -17.90 3.85 -10.00
N VAL A 74 -17.52 2.61 -9.72
CA VAL A 74 -17.29 2.12 -8.37
C VAL A 74 -15.81 1.88 -8.23
N GLU A 75 -15.17 2.71 -7.45
CA GLU A 75 -13.72 2.70 -7.27
C GLU A 75 -13.38 2.54 -5.78
N PRO A 76 -12.16 2.07 -5.46
CA PRO A 76 -11.71 2.08 -4.08
C PRO A 76 -11.52 3.51 -3.59
N LEU A 77 -11.93 3.78 -2.34
CA LEU A 77 -11.80 5.09 -1.70
C LEU A 77 -10.38 5.68 -1.82
N GLY A 78 -9.35 4.84 -1.75
CA GLY A 78 -7.96 5.27 -1.91
C GLY A 78 -7.65 5.85 -3.29
N VAL A 79 -8.25 5.30 -4.36
CA VAL A 79 -8.08 5.84 -5.73
C VAL A 79 -8.75 7.19 -5.83
N PHE A 80 -10.00 7.28 -5.39
CA PHE A 80 -10.73 8.54 -5.36
C PHE A 80 -9.95 9.65 -4.64
N LEU A 81 -9.38 9.35 -3.47
CA LEU A 81 -8.56 10.31 -2.71
C LEU A 81 -7.29 10.70 -3.48
N LEU A 82 -6.64 9.75 -4.15
CA LEU A 82 -5.48 10.04 -4.99
C LEU A 82 -5.85 10.92 -6.19
N GLU A 83 -6.97 10.67 -6.85
CA GLU A 83 -7.48 11.51 -7.95
C GLU A 83 -7.76 12.93 -7.48
N MET A 84 -8.41 13.08 -6.31
CA MET A 84 -8.66 14.38 -5.67
C MET A 84 -7.37 15.16 -5.38
N ILE A 85 -6.34 14.48 -4.86
CA ILE A 85 -5.07 15.11 -4.50
C ILE A 85 -4.23 15.45 -5.74
N THR A 86 -4.22 14.56 -6.73
CA THR A 86 -3.39 14.70 -7.93
C THR A 86 -4.06 15.52 -9.02
N GLY A 87 -5.39 15.65 -8.99
CA GLY A 87 -6.19 16.25 -10.07
C GLY A 87 -6.15 15.42 -11.36
N THR A 88 -5.75 14.15 -11.28
CA THR A 88 -5.64 13.26 -12.45
C THR A 88 -6.75 12.21 -12.44
N ASN A 89 -7.14 11.73 -13.63
CA ASN A 89 -8.05 10.61 -13.77
C ASN A 89 -7.25 9.31 -13.85
N ILE A 90 -7.34 8.50 -12.81
CA ILE A 90 -6.77 7.17 -12.69
C ILE A 90 -7.89 6.19 -13.00
N ARG A 91 -7.89 5.60 -14.20
CA ARG A 91 -8.90 4.60 -14.61
C ARG A 91 -8.75 3.26 -13.88
N TRP A 92 -8.87 3.26 -12.56
CA TRP A 92 -8.80 2.07 -11.72
C TRP A 92 -10.07 1.97 -10.86
N TYR A 93 -11.05 1.26 -11.41
CA TYR A 93 -12.35 1.00 -10.81
C TYR A 93 -12.61 -0.51 -10.70
N TYR A 94 -13.47 -0.90 -9.77
CA TYR A 94 -13.97 -2.27 -9.65
C TYR A 94 -15.05 -2.57 -10.68
N THR A 95 -15.98 -1.63 -10.88
CA THR A 95 -17.06 -1.75 -11.85
C THR A 95 -17.51 -0.38 -12.32
N SER A 96 -18.02 -0.27 -13.53
CA SER A 96 -18.69 0.92 -14.04
C SER A 96 -20.02 0.57 -14.71
N GLY A 97 -20.88 1.55 -14.92
CA GLY A 97 -22.18 1.35 -15.53
C GLY A 97 -22.94 2.65 -15.73
N GLU A 98 -24.20 2.52 -16.13
CA GLU A 98 -25.12 3.64 -16.29
C GLU A 98 -26.37 3.43 -15.41
N GLU A 99 -26.88 4.52 -14.86
CA GLU A 99 -28.10 4.54 -14.07
C GLU A 99 -29.07 5.58 -14.64
N ILE A 100 -30.36 5.22 -14.69
CA ILE A 100 -31.43 6.14 -15.11
C ILE A 100 -31.93 6.94 -13.89
N SER A 101 -32.24 8.21 -14.11
CA SER A 101 -32.92 9.07 -13.13
C SER A 101 -34.28 9.53 -13.62
#